data_AF-A0A3C2AZ91-F1
#
_entry.id   AF-A0A3C2AZ91-F1
#
_cell.length_a   1.000
_cell.length_b   1.000
_cell.length_c   1.000
_cell.angle_alpha   90.00
_cell.angle_beta   90.00
_cell.angle_gamma   90.00
#
_symmetry.space_group_name_H-M   'P 1'
#
loop_
_entity.id
_entity.type
_entity.pdbx_description
1 polymer ?
#
loop_
_entity_poly.entity_id
_entity_poly.type
_entity_poly.pdbx_seq_one_letter_code
_entity_poly.pdbx_strand_id
1 'polypeptide(L)'
;MVPAALVLLAGHDVLWLGLPALVVAIAAFEFAIVSVIPLGTQMVAGAPAFGMSVMLAAGTLGRALSSIPATRVYTRYGMAWPAAMCAVLAVLTALGLRLVAALRTR
;
A
#
# COMPACT_ATOMS: atom_id res chain seq x y z
N MET A 1 8.12 -2.20 1.21
CA MET A 1 7.03 -2.66 0.33
C MET A 1 7.52 -2.81 -1.11
N VAL A 2 7.94 -1.72 -1.79
CA VAL A 2 8.39 -1.78 -3.20
C VAL A 2 9.49 -2.81 -3.49
N PRO A 3 10.61 -2.89 -2.74
CA PRO A 3 11.66 -3.85 -3.05
C PRO A 3 11.18 -5.30 -2.93
N ALA A 4 10.41 -5.61 -1.88
CA ALA A 4 9.83 -6.92 -1.66
C ALA A 4 8.83 -7.31 -2.76
N ALA A 5 8.02 -6.36 -3.22
CA ALA A 5 7.12 -6.55 -4.35
C ALA A 5 7.88 -6.80 -5.67
N LEU A 6 9.04 -6.17 -5.89
CA LEU A 6 9.89 -6.42 -7.05
C LEU A 6 10.54 -7.82 -6.99
N VAL A 7 10.97 -8.25 -5.80
CA VAL A 7 11.47 -9.63 -5.59
C VAL A 7 10.37 -10.65 -5.89
N LEU A 8 9.13 -10.41 -5.43
CA LEU A 8 7.99 -11.25 -5.79
C LEU A 8 7.71 -11.24 -7.30
N LEU A 9 7.75 -10.07 -7.93
CA LEU A 9 7.50 -9.95 -9.37
C LEU A 9 8.47 -10.81 -10.18
N ALA A 10 9.76 -10.79 -9.84
CA ALA A 10 10.79 -11.52 -10.56
C ALA A 10 10.99 -12.98 -10.10
N GLY A 11 10.64 -13.29 -8.84
CA GLY A 11 11.06 -14.51 -8.15
C GLY A 11 9.93 -15.38 -7.60
N HIS A 12 8.68 -15.11 -7.98
CA HIS A 12 7.52 -15.84 -7.45
C HIS A 12 7.52 -17.36 -7.72
N ASP A 13 8.20 -17.83 -8.77
CA ASP A 13 8.31 -19.26 -9.08
C ASP A 13 9.18 -20.05 -8.09
N VAL A 14 10.00 -19.33 -7.31
CA VAL A 14 10.94 -19.91 -6.36
C VAL A 14 10.40 -19.72 -4.96
N LEU A 15 9.80 -20.77 -4.39
CA LEU A 15 9.10 -20.70 -3.09
C LEU A 15 9.97 -20.12 -1.97
N TRP A 16 11.26 -20.51 -1.89
CA TRP A 16 12.17 -20.04 -0.84
C TRP A 16 12.41 -18.53 -0.91
N LEU A 17 12.30 -17.94 -2.10
CA LEU A 17 12.48 -16.50 -2.32
C LEU A 17 11.14 -15.75 -2.21
N GLY A 18 10.09 -16.31 -2.81
CA GLY A 18 8.76 -15.72 -2.84
C GLY A 18 8.14 -15.59 -1.46
N LEU A 19 8.26 -16.62 -0.60
CA LEU A 19 7.61 -16.61 0.71
C LEU A 19 8.19 -15.54 1.67
N PRO A 20 9.53 -15.42 1.85
CA PRO A 20 10.09 -14.32 2.64
C PRO A 20 9.79 -12.95 2.04
N ALA A 21 9.84 -12.81 0.71
CA ALA A 21 9.49 -11.55 0.06
C ALA A 21 8.02 -11.15 0.33
N LEU A 22 7.10 -12.12 0.34
CA LEU A 22 5.71 -11.89 0.73
C LEU A 22 5.57 -11.44 2.18
N VAL A 23 6.27 -12.09 3.11
CA VAL A 23 6.28 -11.69 4.53
C VAL A 23 6.76 -10.24 4.68
N VAL A 24 7.86 -9.88 4.02
CA VAL A 24 8.40 -8.51 4.07
C VAL A 24 7.44 -7.52 3.43
N ALA A 25 6.76 -7.89 2.35
CA ALA A 25 5.75 -7.04 1.72
C ALA A 25 4.57 -6.75 2.68
N ILE A 26 4.07 -7.77 3.38
CA ILE A 26 3.00 -7.64 4.38
C ILE A 26 3.45 -6.79 5.56
N ALA A 27 4.62 -7.09 6.15
CA ALA A 27 5.15 -6.33 7.28
C ALA A 27 5.35 -4.84 6.93
N ALA A 28 5.85 -4.56 5.72
CA ALA A 28 6.02 -3.18 5.26
C ALA A 28 4.68 -2.47 5.01
N PHE A 29 3.66 -3.19 4.55
CA PHE A 29 2.30 -2.67 4.43
C PHE A 29 1.73 -2.29 5.82
N GLU A 30 1.86 -3.19 6.81
CA GLU A 30 1.39 -2.93 8.17
C GLU A 30 2.08 -1.72 8.78
N PHE A 31 3.41 -1.63 8.64
CA PHE A 31 4.17 -0.47 9.07
C PHE A 31 3.67 0.82 8.41
N ALA A 32 3.38 0.80 7.10
CA ALA A 32 2.88 1.97 6.39
C ALA A 32 1.51 2.43 6.90
N ILE A 33 0.59 1.50 7.18
CA ILE A 33 -0.74 1.81 7.73
C ILE A 33 -0.62 2.44 9.13
N VAL A 34 0.17 1.81 10.01
CA VAL A 34 0.37 2.32 11.38
C VAL A 34 1.03 3.70 11.36
N SER A 35 2.00 3.91 10.47
CA SER A 35 2.71 5.19 10.33
C SER A 35 1.83 6.34 9.84
N VAL A 36 0.70 6.06 9.19
CA VAL A 36 -0.25 7.06 8.68
C VAL A 36 -1.29 7.46 9.74
N ILE A 37 -1.47 6.70 10.82
CA ILE A 37 -2.44 7.01 11.89
C ILE A 37 -2.26 8.43 12.46
N PRO A 38 -1.03 8.88 12.83
CA PRO A 38 -0.83 10.24 13.33
C PRO A 38 -1.23 11.30 12.31
N LEU A 39 -0.98 11.07 11.02
CA LEU A 39 -1.38 11.98 9.94
C LEU A 39 -2.91 12.10 9.86
N GLY A 40 -3.63 10.98 10.01
CA GLY A 40 -5.10 10.98 10.03
C GLY A 40 -5.66 11.83 11.17
N THR A 41 -5.10 11.72 12.38
CA THR A 41 -5.56 12.52 13.54
C THR A 41 -5.35 14.02 13.40
N GLN A 42 -4.39 14.43 12.56
CA GLN A 42 -4.05 15.84 12.31
C GLN A 42 -4.65 16.39 11.00
N MET A 43 -5.41 15.57 10.28
CA MET A 43 -5.93 15.92 8.97
C MET A 43 -7.05 16.97 9.03
N VAL A 44 -7.85 16.97 10.09
CA VAL A 44 -8.99 17.89 10.27
C VAL A 44 -8.81 18.66 11.58
N ALA A 45 -8.62 19.97 11.47
CA ALA A 45 -8.40 20.84 12.62
C ALA A 45 -9.59 20.80 13.60
N GLY A 46 -9.30 20.59 14.88
CA GLY A 46 -10.33 20.53 15.93
C GLY A 46 -11.21 19.27 15.93
N ALA A 47 -11.05 18.34 14.98
CA ALA A 47 -11.85 17.12 14.89
C ALA A 47 -10.99 15.87 14.57
N PRO A 48 -10.12 15.44 15.50
CA PRO A 48 -9.19 14.33 15.26
C PRO A 48 -9.89 13.00 14.97
N ALA A 49 -11.05 12.75 15.60
CA ALA A 49 -11.85 11.54 15.36
C ALA A 49 -12.40 11.49 13.93
N PHE A 50 -12.79 12.64 13.37
CA PHE A 50 -13.27 12.72 11.99
C PHE A 50 -12.11 12.55 10.99
N GLY A 51 -10.95 13.17 11.24
CA GLY A 51 -9.76 12.93 10.42
C GLY A 51 -9.36 11.44 10.39
N MET A 52 -9.40 10.78 11.55
CA MET A 52 -9.10 9.36 11.66
C MET A 52 -10.14 8.48 10.94
N SER A 53 -11.44 8.78 11.06
CA SER A 53 -12.49 8.00 10.39
C SER A 53 -12.40 8.12 8.86
N VAL A 54 -12.08 9.31 8.32
CA VAL A 54 -11.84 9.50 6.89
C VAL A 54 -10.63 8.69 6.42
N MET A 55 -9.53 8.69 7.18
CA MET A 55 -8.35 7.88 6.87
C MET A 55 -8.68 6.39 6.80
N LEU A 56 -9.41 5.85 7.79
CA LEU A 56 -9.81 4.45 7.80
C LEU A 56 -10.77 4.11 6.67
N ALA A 57 -11.73 4.99 6.38
CA ALA A 57 -12.67 4.81 5.28
C ALA A 57 -11.93 4.76 3.94
N ALA A 58 -10.99 5.68 3.71
CA ALA A 58 -10.16 5.71 2.51
C ALA A 58 -9.29 4.44 2.37
N GLY A 59 -8.67 3.98 3.46
CA GLY A 59 -7.88 2.75 3.46
C GLY A 59 -8.74 1.52 3.15
N THR A 60 -9.92 1.41 3.76
CA THR A 60 -10.86 0.30 3.53
C THR A 60 -11.38 0.29 2.10
N LEU A 61 -11.80 1.45 1.60
CA LEU A 61 -12.26 1.61 0.22
C LEU A 61 -11.16 1.26 -0.78
N GLY A 62 -9.93 1.76 -0.57
CA GLY A 62 -8.78 1.44 -1.43
C GLY A 62 -8.53 -0.06 -1.53
N ARG A 63 -8.62 -0.78 -0.39
CA ARG A 63 -8.49 -2.25 -0.39
C ARG A 63 -9.61 -2.94 -1.15
N ALA A 64 -10.86 -2.54 -0.94
CA ALA A 64 -12.01 -3.09 -1.65
C ALA A 64 -11.92 -2.86 -3.17
N LEU A 65 -11.47 -1.68 -3.59
CA LEU A 65 -11.29 -1.35 -5.01
C LEU A 65 -10.12 -2.12 -5.63
N SER A 66 -9.02 -2.30 -4.89
CA SER A 66 -7.82 -2.99 -5.38
C SER A 66 -7.97 -4.52 -5.43
N SER A 67 -8.78 -5.12 -4.54
CA SER A 67 -8.89 -6.57 -4.43
C SER A 67 -9.54 -7.21 -5.66
N ILE A 68 -10.51 -6.53 -6.27
CA ILE A 68 -11.22 -7.01 -7.47
C ILE A 68 -10.26 -7.20 -8.66
N PRO A 69 -9.51 -6.17 -9.13
CA PRO A 69 -8.54 -6.36 -10.21
C PRO A 69 -7.38 -7.26 -9.77
N ALA A 70 -6.87 -7.15 -8.54
CA ALA A 70 -5.79 -8.03 -8.07
C ALA A 70 -6.16 -9.51 -8.19
N THR A 71 -7.35 -9.88 -7.72
CA THR A 71 -7.84 -11.26 -7.77
C THR A 71 -8.02 -11.73 -9.21
N ARG A 72 -8.62 -10.89 -10.07
CA ARG A 72 -8.83 -11.23 -11.49
C ARG A 72 -7.53 -11.46 -12.23
N VAL A 73 -6.50 -10.66 -11.95
CA VAL A 73 -5.22 -10.78 -12.64
C VAL A 73 -4.39 -11.91 -12.04
N TYR A 74 -4.48 -12.14 -10.72
CA TYR A 74 -3.87 -13.30 -10.05
C TYR A 74 -4.35 -14.62 -10.64
N THR A 75 -5.66 -14.81 -10.80
CA THR A 75 -6.21 -16.08 -11.31
C THR A 75 -5.87 -16.35 -12.76
N ARG A 76 -5.55 -15.32 -13.56
CA ARG A 76 -5.19 -15.47 -14.98
C ARG A 76 -3.69 -15.57 -15.23
N TYR A 77 -2.88 -14.87 -14.44
CA TYR A 77 -1.45 -14.66 -14.74
C TYR A 77 -0.54 -14.92 -13.53
N GLY A 78 -1.07 -15.42 -12.42
CA GLY A 78 -0.30 -15.74 -11.22
C GLY A 78 0.13 -14.53 -10.39
N MET A 79 1.11 -14.74 -9.51
CA MET A 79 1.50 -13.80 -8.45
C MET A 79 2.23 -12.54 -8.96
N ALA A 80 2.87 -12.62 -10.13
CA ALA A 80 3.66 -11.53 -10.70
C ALA A 80 2.86 -10.22 -10.80
N TRP A 81 1.66 -10.26 -11.35
CA TRP A 81 0.87 -9.05 -11.60
C TRP A 81 0.32 -8.37 -10.35
N PRO A 82 -0.24 -9.09 -9.35
CA PRO A 82 -0.54 -8.50 -8.06
C PRO A 82 0.68 -7.86 -7.39
N ALA A 83 1.87 -8.47 -7.53
CA ALA A 83 3.11 -7.90 -7.01
C ALA A 83 3.49 -6.60 -7.73
N ALA A 84 3.37 -6.54 -9.06
CA ALA A 84 3.54 -5.30 -9.82
C ALA A 84 2.53 -4.22 -9.39
N MET A 85 1.26 -4.57 -9.24
CA MET A 85 0.22 -3.64 -8.79
C MET A 85 0.52 -3.10 -7.38
N CYS A 86 1.01 -3.96 -6.47
CA CYS A 86 1.47 -3.56 -5.14
C CYS A 86 2.60 -2.53 -5.22
N ALA A 87 3.63 -2.79 -6.03
CA ALA A 87 4.75 -1.86 -6.22
C ALA A 87 4.29 -0.51 -6.79
N VAL A 88 3.46 -0.53 -7.84
CA VAL A 88 2.93 0.70 -8.47
C VAL A 88 2.13 1.53 -7.47
N LEU A 89 1.15 0.93 -6.79
CA LEU A 89 0.32 1.64 -5.81
C LEU A 89 1.16 2.17 -4.65
N ALA A 90 2.14 1.41 -4.17
CA ALA A 90 3.07 1.87 -3.13
C ALA A 90 3.84 3.14 -3.54
N VAL A 91 4.37 3.15 -4.77
CA VAL A 91 5.09 4.30 -5.33
C VAL A 91 4.16 5.49 -5.47
N LEU A 92 2.95 5.31 -6.03
CA LEU A 92 1.97 6.38 -6.19
C LEU A 92 1.56 7.00 -4.85
N THR A 93 1.35 6.18 -3.81
CA THR A 93 1.07 6.68 -2.46
C THR A 93 2.23 7.49 -1.91
N ALA A 94 3.47 6.99 -2.02
CA ALA A 94 4.65 7.71 -1.54
C ALA A 94 4.86 9.05 -2.28
N LEU A 95 4.65 9.08 -3.59
CA LEU A 95 4.72 10.29 -4.40
C LEU A 95 3.61 11.28 -4.02
N GLY A 96 2.39 10.81 -3.79
CA GLY A 96 1.26 11.64 -3.34
C GLY A 96 1.55 12.30 -1.99
N LEU A 97 2.05 11.53 -1.02
CA LEU A 97 2.45 12.06 0.29
C LEU A 97 3.57 13.09 0.16
N ARG A 98 4.59 12.82 -0.67
CA ARG A 98 5.68 13.75 -0.93
C ARG A 98 5.18 15.05 -1.59
N LEU A 99 4.26 14.95 -2.54
CA LEU A 99 3.66 16.11 -3.19
C LEU A 99 2.91 16.97 -2.19
N VAL A 100 2.04 16.36 -1.37
CA VAL A 100 1.31 17.08 -0.32
C VAL A 100 2.26 17.75 0.68
N ALA A 101 3.32 17.05 1.08
CA ALA A 101 4.35 17.62 1.96
C ALA A 101 5.02 18.84 1.32
N ALA A 102 5.38 18.78 0.03
CA ALA A 102 6.00 19.89 -0.69
C ALA A 102 5.06 21.11 -0.86
N LEU A 103 3.75 20.86 -1.00
CA LEU A 103 2.75 21.93 -1.08
C LEU A 103 2.52 22.62 0.27
N ARG A 104 2.68 21.90 1.39
CA ARG A 104 2.48 22.44 2.74
C ARG A 104 3.66 23.28 3.24
N THR A 105 4.84 23.11 2.65
CA THR A 105 6.07 23.87 2.98
C THR A 105 6.24 25.15 2.16
N ARG A 106 5.36 25.42 1.20
CA ARG A 106 5.30 26.68 0.44
C ARG A 106 4.24 27.59 1.03
#